data_AF-A0A960BJ04-F1
#
_entry.id   AF-A0A960BJ04-F1
#
_cell.length_a   1.000
_cell.length_b   1.000
_cell.length_c   1.000
_cell.angle_alpha   90.00
_cell.angle_beta   90.00
_cell.angle_gamma   90.00
#
_symmetry.space_group_name_H-M   'P 1'
#
loop_
_entity.id
_entity.type
_entity.pdbx_description
1 polymer ?
#
loop_
_entity_poly.entity_id
_entity_poly.type
_entity_poly.pdbx_seq_one_letter_code
_entity_poly.pdbx_strand_id
1 'polypeptide(L)'
;MNTLALSPPGAPEWIIIGLVILLLFGAKRLPDMARGLGRSMRILKSETKGLRTDDEIDLKDPPQALESQDARSVDAVTSDENSAKKEA
;
A
#
# COMPACT_ATOMS: atom_id res chain seq x y z
N MET A 1 -39.80 -28.80 4.66
CA MET A 1 -39.98 -27.65 5.57
C MET A 1 -38.62 -27.20 6.04
N ASN A 2 -37.82 -26.59 5.17
CA ASN A 2 -36.51 -26.08 5.54
C ASN A 2 -36.29 -24.74 4.85
N THR A 3 -35.39 -23.94 5.44
CA THR A 3 -34.80 -22.68 4.97
C THR A 3 -35.47 -21.40 5.48
N LEU A 4 -34.61 -20.42 5.84
CA LEU A 4 -34.75 -18.97 5.58
C LEU A 4 -34.78 -17.96 6.74
N ALA A 5 -34.60 -18.34 8.01
CA ALA A 5 -34.51 -17.33 9.09
C ALA A 5 -33.06 -17.10 9.55
N LEU A 6 -32.36 -16.22 8.83
CA LEU A 6 -31.38 -15.28 9.41
C LEU A 6 -30.20 -15.89 10.19
N SER A 7 -29.49 -16.86 9.63
CA SER A 7 -28.09 -17.02 10.03
C SER A 7 -27.30 -15.91 9.32
N PRO A 8 -26.64 -14.97 10.04
CA PRO A 8 -25.69 -14.10 9.39
C PRO A 8 -24.70 -15.00 8.65
N PRO A 9 -24.38 -14.70 7.37
CA PRO A 9 -23.44 -15.50 6.61
C PRO A 9 -22.19 -15.67 7.48
N GLY A 10 -21.89 -16.92 7.79
CA GLY A 10 -20.76 -17.24 8.64
C GLY A 10 -19.48 -16.87 7.91
N ALA A 11 -18.37 -17.00 8.63
CA ALA A 11 -17.04 -17.01 8.01
C ALA A 11 -16.94 -17.88 6.73
N PRO A 12 -17.61 -19.05 6.60
CA PRO A 12 -17.53 -19.84 5.36
C PRO A 12 -18.05 -19.13 4.11
N GLU A 13 -19.16 -18.39 4.16
CA GLU A 13 -19.69 -17.68 2.99
C GLU A 13 -18.72 -16.62 2.47
N TRP A 14 -18.07 -15.87 3.38
CA TRP A 14 -17.06 -14.88 3.01
C TRP A 14 -15.84 -15.53 2.36
N ILE A 15 -15.42 -16.70 2.83
CA ILE A 15 -14.32 -17.48 2.23
C ILE A 15 -14.70 -17.91 0.81
N ILE A 16 -15.93 -18.39 0.60
CA ILE A 16 -16.42 -18.80 -0.73
C ILE A 16 -16.44 -17.61 -1.70
N ILE A 17 -16.95 -16.46 -1.27
CA ILE A 17 -16.94 -15.23 -2.09
C ILE A 17 -15.51 -14.81 -2.43
N GLY A 18 -14.61 -14.81 -1.43
CA GLY A 18 -13.19 -14.54 -1.63
C GLY A 18 -12.55 -15.49 -2.64
N LEU A 19 -12.88 -16.78 -2.58
CA LEU A 19 -12.39 -17.80 -3.51
C LEU A 19 -12.88 -17.56 -4.94
N VAL A 20 -14.15 -17.20 -5.14
CA VAL A 20 -14.70 -16.86 -6.46
C VAL A 20 -13.99 -15.65 -7.05
N ILE A 21 -13.79 -14.59 -6.26
CA ILE A 21 -13.04 -13.40 -6.70
C ILE A 21 -11.58 -13.79 -7.02
N LEU A 22 -10.97 -14.65 -6.22
CA LEU A 22 -9.61 -15.14 -6.47
C LEU A 22 -9.49 -15.93 -7.77
N LEU A 23 -10.52 -16.69 -8.14
CA LEU A 23 -10.56 -17.43 -9.41
C LEU A 23 -10.75 -16.50 -10.61
N LEU A 24 -11.59 -15.48 -10.49
CA LEU A 24 -11.86 -14.50 -11.54
C LEU A 24 -10.67 -13.56 -11.79
N PHE A 25 -10.07 -13.03 -10.73
CA PHE A 25 -9.01 -12.03 -10.80
C PHE A 25 -7.60 -12.64 -10.68
N GLY A 26 -7.47 -13.78 -10.02
CA GLY A 26 -6.19 -14.44 -9.73
C GLY A 26 -5.57 -14.02 -8.39
N ALA A 27 -4.85 -14.95 -7.75
CA ALA A 27 -4.20 -14.74 -6.44
C ALA A 27 -3.18 -13.60 -6.40
N LYS A 28 -2.57 -13.26 -7.55
CA LYS A 28 -1.58 -12.19 -7.64
C LYS A 28 -2.21 -10.81 -7.88
N ARG A 29 -3.39 -10.72 -8.50
CA ARG A 29 -3.98 -9.42 -8.89
C ARG A 29 -4.74 -8.73 -7.78
N LEU A 30 -5.41 -9.48 -6.92
CA LEU A 30 -6.11 -8.94 -5.76
C LEU A 30 -5.18 -8.15 -4.81
N PRO A 31 -4.02 -8.69 -4.38
CA PRO A 31 -3.09 -7.94 -3.53
C PRO A 31 -2.36 -6.81 -4.29
N ASP A 32 -2.12 -6.97 -5.59
CA ASP A 32 -1.43 -5.95 -6.40
C ASP A 32 -2.31 -4.71 -6.62
N MET A 33 -3.59 -4.92 -6.97
CA MET A 33 -4.58 -3.84 -7.05
C MET A 33 -4.83 -3.19 -5.70
N ALA A 34 -4.92 -3.97 -4.61
CA ALA A 34 -5.07 -3.43 -3.25
C ALA A 34 -3.85 -2.57 -2.85
N ARG A 35 -2.62 -2.96 -3.22
CA ARG A 35 -1.41 -2.17 -2.99
C ARG A 35 -1.40 -0.86 -3.79
N GLY A 36 -1.88 -0.87 -5.03
CA GLY A 36 -2.04 0.34 -5.85
C GLY A 36 -3.09 1.29 -5.26
N LEU A 37 -4.29 0.78 -4.99
CA LEU A 37 -5.41 1.53 -4.42
C LEU A 37 -5.08 2.06 -3.02
N GLY A 38 -4.40 1.27 -2.19
CA GLY A 38 -3.99 1.68 -0.85
C GLY A 38 -3.01 2.84 -0.85
N ARG A 39 -2.07 2.88 -1.81
CA ARG A 39 -1.15 4.02 -1.99
C ARG A 39 -1.89 5.30 -2.38
N SER A 40 -2.79 5.22 -3.37
CA SER A 40 -3.62 6.36 -3.77
C SER A 40 -4.50 6.85 -2.62
N MET A 41 -5.20 5.92 -1.94
CA MET A 41 -6.08 6.26 -0.82
C MET A 41 -5.32 6.83 0.39
N ARG A 42 -4.06 6.43 0.62
CA ARG A 42 -3.21 7.02 1.66
C ARG A 42 -2.87 8.48 1.36
N ILE A 43 -2.48 8.79 0.12
CA ILE A 43 -2.15 10.16 -0.33
C ILE A 43 -3.39 11.06 -0.23
N LEU A 44 -4.51 10.58 -0.77
CA LEU A 44 -5.81 11.25 -0.68
C LEU A 44 -6.21 11.50 0.79
N LYS A 45 -6.03 10.50 1.65
CA LYS A 45 -6.36 10.63 3.07
C LYS A 45 -5.43 11.60 3.80
N SER A 46 -4.12 11.62 3.52
CA SER A 46 -3.20 12.58 4.13
C SER A 46 -3.49 14.02 3.71
N GLU A 47 -3.78 14.26 2.44
CA GLU A 47 -4.15 15.59 1.94
C GLU A 47 -5.51 16.04 2.50
N THR A 48 -6.51 15.15 2.51
CA THR A 48 -7.83 15.46 3.05
C THR A 48 -7.81 15.61 4.58
N LYS A 49 -6.88 14.96 5.28
CA LYS A 49 -6.72 15.09 6.73
C LYS A 49 -6.16 16.47 7.10
N GLY A 50 -5.24 17.02 6.30
CA GLY A 50 -4.79 18.41 6.47
C GLY A 50 -5.91 19.45 6.35
N LEU A 51 -7.00 19.13 5.64
CA LEU A 51 -8.20 19.97 5.53
C LEU A 51 -9.23 19.73 6.65
N ARG A 52 -9.14 18.61 7.38
CA ARG A 52 -10.05 18.23 8.48
C ARG A 52 -9.44 18.40 9.86
N THR A 53 -8.12 18.59 9.95
CA THR A 53 -7.38 18.83 11.19
C THR A 53 -7.41 20.32 11.52
N ASP A 54 -8.57 20.83 11.90
CA ASP A 54 -8.63 21.96 12.85
C ASP A 54 -9.15 21.51 14.23
N ASP A 55 -9.68 20.27 14.37
CA ASP A 55 -10.41 19.87 15.59
C ASP A 55 -9.99 18.54 16.29
N GLU A 56 -8.97 17.77 15.84
CA GLU A 56 -8.65 16.51 16.54
C GLU A 56 -7.14 16.19 16.59
N ILE A 57 -6.62 16.08 17.83
CA ILE A 57 -5.25 15.65 18.17
C ILE A 57 -5.12 14.15 17.86
N ASP A 58 -4.27 13.79 16.89
CA ASP A 58 -4.15 12.41 16.42
C ASP A 58 -3.01 11.64 17.09
N LEU A 59 -3.38 10.66 17.92
CA LEU A 59 -2.52 9.63 18.50
C LEU A 59 -2.51 8.42 17.55
N LYS A 60 -1.47 8.26 16.71
CA LYS A 60 -0.80 6.99 16.32
C LYS A 60 -0.10 7.09 14.95
N ASP A 61 1.21 7.30 14.99
CA ASP A 61 2.14 6.59 14.11
C ASP A 61 2.57 5.31 14.85
N PRO A 62 2.40 4.11 14.26
CA PRO A 62 3.56 3.40 13.69
C PRO A 62 3.20 2.37 12.59
N PRO A 63 4.17 1.61 12.02
CA PRO A 63 5.55 1.91 11.70
C PRO A 63 5.79 1.86 10.17
N GLN A 64 6.86 2.50 9.76
CA GLN A 64 7.52 2.35 8.47
C GLN A 64 7.73 0.86 8.14
N ALA A 65 6.99 0.34 7.17
CA ALA A 65 7.30 -0.96 6.58
C ALA A 65 7.39 -0.78 5.07
N LEU A 66 8.55 -1.21 4.55
CA LEU A 66 8.92 -1.36 3.15
C LEU A 66 9.62 -0.15 2.49
N GLU A 67 10.57 0.46 3.19
CA GLU A 67 11.86 0.71 2.54
C GLU A 67 12.55 -0.65 2.36
N SER A 68 12.39 -1.23 1.17
CA SER A 68 13.19 -2.36 0.74
C SER A 68 13.68 -2.05 -0.66
N GLN A 69 14.89 -1.49 -0.70
CA GLN A 69 15.93 -1.86 -1.66
C GLN A 69 15.52 -1.82 -3.14
N ASP A 70 15.44 -0.62 -3.72
CA ASP A 70 15.57 -0.44 -5.17
C ASP A 70 16.13 0.96 -5.46
N ALA A 71 17.42 1.18 -5.16
CA ALA A 71 18.21 2.33 -5.66
C ALA A 71 19.72 2.21 -5.33
N ARG A 72 20.28 0.99 -5.19
CA ARG A 72 21.68 0.80 -4.78
C ARG A 72 22.61 0.22 -5.85
N SER A 73 22.28 0.28 -7.15
CA SER A 73 23.18 -0.30 -8.18
C SER A 73 23.23 0.35 -9.57
N VAL A 74 22.74 1.57 -9.78
CA VAL A 74 22.94 2.33 -11.05
C VAL A 74 22.89 3.79 -10.62
N ASP A 75 23.97 4.54 -10.42
CA ASP A 75 24.92 4.99 -11.43
C ASP A 75 26.29 5.34 -10.79
N ALA A 76 27.09 4.32 -10.50
CA ALA A 76 28.47 4.46 -10.10
C ALA A 76 29.43 4.81 -11.27
N VAL A 77 28.99 5.52 -12.33
CA VAL A 77 29.76 5.64 -13.59
C VAL A 77 29.92 7.09 -14.13
N THR A 78 29.63 8.15 -13.38
CA THR A 78 30.04 9.52 -13.81
C THR A 78 30.36 10.42 -12.61
N SER A 79 31.58 10.32 -12.10
CA SER A 79 32.25 11.40 -11.35
C SER A 79 33.77 11.13 -11.25
N ASP A 80 34.39 10.84 -12.39
CA ASP A 80 35.84 10.91 -12.59
C ASP A 80 36.29 12.33 -13.03
N GLU A 81 35.43 13.35 -12.95
CA GLU A 81 35.69 14.70 -13.50
C GLU A 81 35.80 15.81 -12.43
N ASN A 82 36.57 15.61 -11.35
CA ASN A 82 36.97 16.76 -10.52
C ASN A 82 38.34 16.58 -9.83
N SER A 83 39.32 16.05 -10.57
CA SER A 83 40.72 15.89 -10.10
C SER A 83 41.67 17.02 -10.51
N ALA A 84 41.22 18.20 -10.97
CA ALA A 84 42.15 19.13 -11.64
C ALA A 84 42.19 20.60 -11.17
N LYS A 85 41.63 20.98 -10.01
CA LYS A 85 41.71 22.41 -9.61
C LYS A 85 41.71 22.71 -8.11
N LYS A 86 42.66 22.14 -7.36
CA LYS A 86 42.90 22.62 -5.98
C LYS A 86 44.36 22.63 -5.52
N GLU A 87 45.30 22.74 -6.46
CA GLU A 87 46.71 23.01 -6.19
C GLU A 87 47.24 24.05 -7.19
N ALA A 88 47.01 25.34 -6.92
CA ALA A 88 47.76 26.49 -7.43
C ALA A 88 47.30 27.76 -6.71
#